data_AF-A0A4U2YQZ7-F1
#
_entry.id   AF-A0A4U2YQZ7-F1
#
_cell.length_a   1.000
_cell.length_b   1.000
_cell.length_c   1.000
_cell.angle_alpha   90.00
_cell.angle_beta   90.00
_cell.angle_gamma   90.00
#
_symmetry.space_group_name_H-M   'P 1'
#
loop_
_entity.id
_entity.type
_entity.pdbx_description
1 polymer ?
#
loop_
_entity_poly.entity_id
_entity_poly.type
_entity_poly.pdbx_seq_one_letter_code
_entity_poly.pdbx_strand_id
1 'polypeptide(L)' 'MTEMNQDSARTEALQRVIERVTSWQETATDGTIHDELDKGLREAGVTLTEAQRDQLVHDISEGREIDVAALATTDEGGPA' A
#
# COMPACT_ATOMS: atom_id res chain seq x y z
N MET A 1 -2.87 22.18 -10.72
CA MET A 1 -2.99 21.05 -11.68
C MET A 1 -1.95 19.95 -11.43
N THR A 2 -0.86 20.20 -10.69
CA THR A 2 0.16 19.17 -10.39
C THR A 2 -0.28 18.20 -9.27
N GLU A 3 -0.95 18.68 -8.22
CA GLU A 3 -1.37 17.88 -7.05
C GLU A 3 -2.30 16.72 -7.43
N MET A 4 -3.44 16.98 -8.07
CA MET A 4 -4.37 15.93 -8.54
C MET A 4 -3.72 14.82 -9.40
N ASN A 5 -2.67 15.16 -10.15
CA ASN A 5 -1.94 14.19 -10.97
C ASN A 5 -0.97 13.35 -10.13
N GLN A 6 -0.39 13.91 -9.06
CA GLN A 6 0.45 13.18 -8.11
C GLN A 6 -0.40 12.25 -7.24
N ASP A 7 -1.58 12.68 -6.78
CA ASP A 7 -2.51 11.84 -6.03
C ASP A 7 -2.97 10.63 -6.86
N SER A 8 -3.26 10.84 -8.15
CA SER A 8 -3.64 9.78 -9.07
C SER A 8 -2.49 8.79 -9.29
N ALA A 9 -1.27 9.29 -9.50
CA ALA A 9 -0.08 8.44 -9.67
C ALA A 9 0.24 7.63 -8.40
N ARG A 10 0.14 8.25 -7.21
CA ARG A 10 0.31 7.57 -5.93
C ARG A 10 -0.74 6.49 -5.72
N THR A 11 -2.00 6.78 -6.03
CA THR A 11 -3.12 5.85 -5.92
C THR A 11 -2.92 4.64 -6.85
N GLU A 12 -2.58 4.87 -8.12
CA GLU A 12 -2.28 3.79 -9.06
C GLU A 12 -1.09 2.93 -8.62
N ALA A 13 -0.03 3.57 -8.12
CA ALA A 13 1.16 2.86 -7.65
C ALA A 13 0.84 1.98 -6.44
N LEU A 14 0.08 2.52 -5.46
CA LEU A 14 -0.35 1.79 -4.28
C LEU A 14 -1.30 0.64 -4.64
N GLN A 15 -2.23 0.86 -5.58
CA GLN A 15 -3.13 -0.18 -6.07
C GLN A 15 -2.35 -1.37 -6.66
N ARG A 16 -1.36 -1.11 -7.52
CA ARG A 16 -0.53 -2.18 -8.11
C ARG A 16 0.25 -2.97 -7.05
N VAL A 17 0.74 -2.30 -6.01
CA VAL A 17 1.42 -2.97 -4.89
C VAL A 17 0.44 -3.88 -4.15
N ILE A 18 -0.73 -3.36 -3.78
CA ILE A 18 -1.75 -4.11 -3.05
C ILE A 18 -2.22 -5.32 -3.86
N GLU A 19 -2.55 -5.15 -5.14
CA GLU A 19 -2.97 -6.25 -6.02
C GLU A 19 -1.92 -7.36 -6.08
N ARG A 20 -0.63 -6.98 -6.18
CA ARG A 20 0.47 -7.93 -6.15
C ARG A 20 0.55 -8.66 -4.82
N VAL A 21 0.48 -7.95 -3.68
CA VAL A 21 0.62 -8.58 -2.36
C VAL A 21 -0.59 -9.49 -2.05
N THR A 22 -1.80 -9.05 -2.40
CA THR A 22 -3.03 -9.85 -2.25
C THR A 22 -2.99 -11.13 -3.08
N SER A 23 -2.26 -11.18 -4.21
CA SER A 23 -2.11 -12.44 -4.96
C SER A 23 -1.38 -13.54 -4.17
N TRP A 24 -0.63 -13.17 -3.14
CA TRP A 24 0.07 -14.12 -2.26
C TRP A 24 -0.73 -14.45 -0.99
N GLN A 25 -1.79 -13.69 -0.69
CA GLN A 25 -2.58 -13.76 0.54
C GLN A 25 -3.03 -15.19 0.89
N GLU A 26 -3.48 -15.97 -0.10
CA GLU A 26 -3.92 -17.36 0.11
C GLU A 26 -2.80 -18.31 0.56
N THR A 27 -1.54 -17.93 0.37
CA THR A 27 -0.35 -18.80 0.55
C THR A 27 0.73 -18.22 1.44
N ALA A 28 0.63 -16.94 1.81
CA ALA A 28 1.64 -16.18 2.52
C ALA A 28 1.27 -15.98 3.99
N THR A 29 2.28 -16.01 4.86
CA THR A 29 2.11 -15.59 6.27
C THR A 29 2.09 -14.06 6.38
N ASP A 30 1.57 -13.51 7.47
CA ASP A 30 1.58 -12.06 7.72
C ASP A 30 2.98 -11.45 7.59
N GLY A 31 4.03 -12.16 8.02
CA GLY A 31 5.42 -11.70 7.87
C GLY A 31 5.87 -11.61 6.40
N THR A 32 5.38 -12.51 5.55
CA THR A 32 5.64 -12.48 4.10
C THR A 32 4.86 -11.37 3.41
N ILE A 33 3.60 -11.17 3.79
CA ILE A 33 2.76 -10.06 3.32
C ILE A 33 3.42 -8.72 3.66
N HIS A 34 3.93 -8.59 4.88
CA HIS A 34 4.63 -7.38 5.34
C HIS A 34 5.91 -7.09 4.53
N ASP A 35 6.74 -8.10 4.26
CA ASP A 35 7.98 -7.92 3.49
C ASP A 35 7.71 -7.53 2.04
N GLU A 36 6.78 -8.21 1.37
CA GLU A 36 6.42 -7.88 -0.02
C GLU A 36 5.70 -6.53 -0.13
N LEU A 37 4.94 -6.12 0.90
CA LEU A 37 4.35 -4.78 0.97
C LEU A 37 5.43 -3.70 1.10
N ASP A 38 6.38 -3.83 2.03
CA ASP A 38 7.49 -2.87 2.19
C ASP A 38 8.30 -2.74 0.90
N LYS A 39 8.61 -3.88 0.27
CA LYS A 39 9.30 -3.92 -1.01
C LYS A 39 8.52 -3.21 -2.11
N GLY A 40 7.24 -3.54 -2.28
CA GLY A 40 6.40 -2.93 -3.31
C GLY A 40 6.27 -1.41 -3.13
N LEU A 41 6.10 -0.95 -1.89
CA LEU A 41 6.06 0.48 -1.55
C LEU A 41 7.36 1.20 -1.91
N ARG A 42 8.52 0.59 -1.59
CA ARG A 42 9.84 1.14 -1.96
C ARG A 42 10.05 1.17 -3.48
N GLU A 43 9.69 0.10 -4.18
CA GLU A 43 9.76 0.04 -5.66
C GLU A 43 8.88 1.12 -6.31
N ALA A 44 7.73 1.41 -5.69
CA ALA A 44 6.79 2.43 -6.13
C ALA A 44 7.15 3.87 -5.71
N GLY A 45 8.16 4.05 -4.84
CA GLY A 45 8.49 5.36 -4.25
C GLY A 45 7.38 5.90 -3.34
N VAL A 46 6.51 5.03 -2.81
CA VAL A 46 5.41 5.38 -1.92
C VAL A 46 5.82 5.09 -0.49
N THR A 47 5.67 6.08 0.38
CA THR A 47 5.84 5.93 1.82
C THR A 47 4.47 5.83 2.50
N LEU A 48 4.37 4.89 3.43
CA LEU A 48 3.28 4.76 4.40
C LEU A 48 3.89 4.76 5.80
N THR A 49 3.14 5.34 6.74
CA THR A 49 3.47 5.23 8.17
C THR A 49 3.42 3.77 8.62
N GLU A 50 4.10 3.45 9.72
CA GLU A 50 4.08 2.09 10.28
C GLU A 50 2.64 1.64 10.59
N ALA A 51 1.83 2.51 11.22
CA ALA A 51 0.44 2.20 11.53
C ALA A 51 -0.41 1.89 10.28
N GLN A 52 -0.24 2.65 9.20
CA GLN A 52 -0.94 2.38 7.93
C GLN A 52 -0.50 1.06 7.32
N ARG A 53 0.78 0.71 7.46
CA ARG A 53 1.34 -0.52 6.93
C ARG A 53 0.88 -1.73 7.71
N ASP A 54 0.91 -1.69 9.04
CA ASP A 54 0.37 -2.74 9.90
C ASP A 54 -1.13 -2.97 9.63
N GLN A 55 -1.89 -1.88 9.52
CA GLN A 55 -3.31 -1.97 9.16
C GLN A 55 -3.50 -2.63 7.80
N LEU A 56 -2.72 -2.23 6.79
CA LEU A 56 -2.79 -2.78 5.45
C LEU A 56 -2.40 -4.26 5.40
N VAL A 57 -1.37 -4.68 6.14
CA VAL A 57 -1.00 -6.11 6.27
C VAL A 57 -2.14 -6.91 6.86
N HIS A 58 -2.74 -6.41 7.94
CA HIS A 58 -3.87 -7.06 8.58
C HIS A 58 -5.10 -7.14 7.65
N ASP A 59 -5.41 -6.06 6.92
CA ASP A 59 -6.51 -6.04 5.95
C ASP A 59 -6.31 -7.02 4.80
N ILE A 60 -5.09 -7.08 4.24
CA ILE A 60 -4.73 -8.06 3.21
C ILE A 60 -4.87 -9.47 3.77
N SER A 61 -4.28 -9.76 4.93
CA SER A 61 -4.32 -11.08 5.56
C SER A 61 -5.75 -11.59 5.76
N GLU A 62 -6.65 -10.72 6.21
CA GLU A 62 -8.07 -11.02 6.44
C GLU A 62 -8.93 -10.99 5.15
N GLY A 63 -8.35 -10.64 3.99
CA GLY A 63 -9.07 -10.53 2.72
C GLY A 63 -10.13 -9.42 2.71
N ARG A 64 -9.90 -8.34 3.48
CA ARG A 64 -10.82 -7.19 3.57
C ARG A 64 -10.66 -6.27 2.37
N GLU A 65 -11.71 -5.49 2.11
CA GLU A 65 -11.65 -4.39 1.13
C GLU A 65 -10.73 -3.29 1.64
N ILE A 66 -9.83 -2.82 0.76
CA ILE A 66 -8.82 -1.81 1.07
C ILE A 66 -9.16 -0.51 0.34
N ASP A 67 -9.34 0.56 1.11
CA ASP A 67 -9.66 1.88 0.59
C ASP A 67 -8.37 2.62 0.17
N VAL A 68 -7.85 2.27 -1.01
CA VAL A 68 -6.57 2.78 -1.55
C VAL A 68 -6.55 4.30 -1.65
N ALA A 69 -7.70 4.90 -1.99
CA ALA A 69 -7.83 6.34 -2.09
C ALA A 69 -7.55 7.02 -0.74
N ALA A 70 -8.15 6.53 0.35
CA ALA A 70 -7.93 7.08 1.70
C ALA A 70 -6.46 6.96 2.17
N LEU A 71 -5.77 5.87 1.79
CA LEU A 71 -4.35 5.70 2.06
C LEU A 71 -3.49 6.69 1.26
N ALA A 72 -3.88 6.99 0.02
CA ALA A 72 -3.17 7.91 -0.86
C ALA A 72 -3.41 9.40 -0.53
N THR A 73 -4.50 9.77 0.17
CA THR A 73 -4.74 11.17 0.57
C THR A 73 -4.12 11.54 1.92
N THR A 74 -3.68 10.55 2.71
CA THR A 74 -3.07 10.84 4.02
C THR A 74 -1.70 11.47 3.79
N ASP A 75 -1.65 12.79 3.95
CA ASP A 75 -0.52 13.71 3.78
C ASP A 75 0.66 13.47 4.75
N GLU A 76 0.62 12.42 5.58
CA GLU A 76 1.69 12.12 6.54
C GLU A 76 2.83 11.26 5.96
N GLY A 77 2.73 10.80 4.72
CA GLY A 77 3.79 10.10 3.98
C GLY A 77 4.42 11.01 2.93
N GLY A 78 5.19 12.00 3.35
CA GLY A 78 5.92 12.90 2.45
C GLY A 78 6.94 12.15 1.57
N PRO A 79 7.39 12.78 0.46
CA PRO A 79 8.35 12.18 -0.47
C PRO A 79 9.66 11.82 0.26
N ALA A 80 10.18 10.63 -0.02
CA ALA A 80 11.47 10.13 0.49
C ALA A 80 12.66 10.96 -0.03
#